data_AF-A0A936B9D6-F1
#
_entry.id   AF-A0A936B9D6-F1
#
_cell.length_a   1.000
_cell.length_b   1.000
_cell.length_c   1.000
_cell.angle_alpha   90.00
_cell.angle_beta   90.00
_cell.angle_gamma   90.00
#
_symmetry.space_group_name_H-M   'P 1'
#
loop_
_entity.id
_entity.type
_entity.pdbx_description
1 polymer ?
#
loop_
_entity_poly.entity_id
_entity_poly.type
_entity_poly.pdbx_seq_one_letter_code
_entity_poly.pdbx_strand_id
1 'polypeptide(L)'
;MRTVKAQIPRQAIIPIAIPDLEEVRAFAAVLHAQATTWHGEFMGWEAEYHPELSNPPLDSKMTFTPADFCIGESGIWFFSLMWEKGHALPPNEFLDDKSLVYENKISAD
;
A
#
# COMPACT_ATOMS: atom_id res chain seq x y z
N MET A 1 41.13 17.74 -15.84
CA MET A 1 39.72 18.08 -15.53
C MET A 1 38.84 17.42 -16.59
N ARG A 2 38.07 16.38 -16.24
CA ARG A 2 37.14 15.71 -17.18
C ARG A 2 35.75 16.27 -16.94
N THR A 3 35.19 16.94 -17.94
CA THR A 3 33.79 17.39 -17.92
C THR A 3 32.92 16.19 -18.24
N VAL A 4 32.22 15.64 -17.25
CA VAL A 4 31.14 14.68 -17.47
C VAL A 4 29.87 15.48 -17.70
N LYS A 5 29.31 15.44 -18.91
CA LYS A 5 27.96 15.96 -19.15
C LYS A 5 26.99 14.92 -18.57
N ALA A 6 26.33 15.26 -17.46
CA ALA A 6 25.22 14.47 -16.96
C ALA A 6 24.11 14.48 -18.03
N GLN A 7 23.85 13.34 -18.67
CA GLN A 7 22.63 13.16 -19.44
C GLN A 7 21.47 13.17 -18.45
N ILE A 8 20.54 14.09 -18.65
CA ILE A 8 19.26 14.11 -17.93
C ILE A 8 18.62 12.73 -18.19
N PRO A 9 18.34 11.92 -17.16
CA PRO A 9 17.72 10.63 -17.39
C PRO A 9 16.37 10.85 -18.05
N ARG A 10 16.13 10.17 -19.18
CA ARG A 10 14.76 10.00 -19.69
C ARG A 10 13.97 9.30 -18.60
N GLN A 11 12.79 9.81 -18.25
CA GLN A 11 11.85 9.08 -17.39
C GLN A 11 11.61 7.70 -18.01
N ALA A 12 11.92 6.64 -17.25
CA ALA A 12 11.66 5.27 -17.65
C ALA A 12 10.22 4.93 -17.28
N ILE A 13 9.48 4.35 -18.22
CA ILE A 13 8.17 3.76 -17.96
C ILE A 13 8.39 2.24 -17.91
N ILE A 14 7.99 1.63 -16.82
CA ILE A 14 8.13 0.19 -16.59
C ILE A 14 6.72 -0.39 -16.45
N PRO A 15 6.34 -1.42 -17.24
CA PRO A 15 5.08 -2.11 -17.03
C PRO A 15 5.06 -2.82 -15.68
N ILE A 16 3.98 -2.65 -14.92
CA ILE A 16 3.77 -3.31 -13.64
C ILE A 16 2.37 -3.92 -13.59
N ALA A 17 2.20 -4.99 -12.82
CA ALA A 17 0.90 -5.57 -12.53
C ALA A 17 0.33 -4.93 -11.27
N ILE A 18 -0.86 -4.32 -11.40
CA ILE A 18 -1.59 -3.74 -10.28
C ILE A 18 -2.65 -4.75 -9.81
N PRO A 19 -2.63 -5.18 -8.54
CA PRO A 19 -3.65 -6.05 -7.97
C PRO A 19 -5.06 -5.45 -8.05
N ASP A 20 -6.07 -6.30 -8.14
CA ASP A 20 -7.46 -5.87 -7.93
C ASP A 20 -7.66 -5.50 -6.45
N LEU A 21 -8.18 -4.30 -6.18
CA LEU A 21 -8.33 -3.81 -4.81
C LEU A 21 -9.42 -4.54 -4.02
N GLU A 22 -10.43 -5.14 -4.65
CA GLU A 22 -11.40 -5.97 -3.95
C GLU A 22 -10.74 -7.26 -3.43
N GLU A 23 -9.87 -7.87 -4.22
CA GLU A 23 -9.09 -9.05 -3.80
C GLU A 23 -8.12 -8.71 -2.67
N VAL A 24 -7.43 -7.56 -2.76
CA VAL A 24 -6.54 -7.07 -1.69
C VAL A 24 -7.32 -6.83 -0.39
N ARG A 25 -8.50 -6.18 -0.46
CA ARG A 25 -9.36 -5.98 0.72
C ARG A 25 -9.82 -7.30 1.33
N ALA A 26 -10.22 -8.25 0.49
CA ALA A 26 -10.65 -9.57 0.96
C ALA A 26 -9.51 -10.30 1.68
N PHE A 27 -8.29 -10.25 1.13
CA PHE A 27 -7.11 -10.83 1.75
C PHE A 27 -6.80 -10.18 3.10
N ALA A 28 -6.77 -8.84 3.14
CA ALA A 28 -6.55 -8.11 4.38
C ALA A 28 -7.63 -8.39 5.43
N ALA A 29 -8.90 -8.56 5.04
CA ALA A 29 -9.97 -8.94 5.94
C ALA A 29 -9.76 -10.34 6.55
N VAL A 30 -9.24 -11.30 5.78
CA VAL A 30 -8.87 -12.63 6.29
C VAL A 30 -7.74 -12.53 7.34
N LEU A 31 -6.70 -11.74 7.07
CA LEU A 31 -5.62 -11.50 8.05
C LEU A 31 -6.16 -10.79 9.30
N HIS A 32 -7.03 -9.81 9.11
CA HIS A 32 -7.63 -9.05 10.21
C HIS A 32 -8.44 -9.95 11.14
N ALA A 33 -9.24 -10.85 10.59
CA ALA A 33 -9.99 -11.83 11.36
C ALA A 33 -9.10 -12.81 12.16
N GLN A 34 -7.87 -13.07 11.69
CA GLN A 34 -6.90 -13.91 12.40
C GLN A 34 -6.15 -13.16 13.51
N ALA A 35 -6.13 -11.83 13.47
CA ALA A 35 -5.52 -10.95 14.46
C ALA A 35 -4.07 -11.34 14.84
N THR A 36 -3.31 -11.85 13.87
CA THR A 36 -1.91 -12.28 14.06
C THR A 36 -1.03 -11.53 13.08
N THR A 37 0.12 -11.03 13.54
CA THR A 37 1.11 -10.38 12.68
C THR A 37 1.47 -11.26 11.50
N TRP A 38 1.48 -10.68 10.30
CA TRP A 38 1.84 -11.37 9.08
C TRP A 38 2.71 -10.46 8.21
N HIS A 39 3.67 -11.05 7.52
CA HIS A 39 4.54 -10.36 6.56
C HIS A 39 4.88 -11.34 5.45
N GLY A 40 4.82 -10.89 4.20
CA GLY A 40 5.08 -11.73 3.05
C GLY A 40 4.77 -11.03 1.74
N GLU A 41 4.46 -11.84 0.72
CA GLU A 41 4.11 -11.35 -0.60
C GLU A 41 2.67 -11.71 -0.93
N PHE A 42 1.94 -10.77 -1.56
CA PHE A 42 0.63 -11.00 -2.14
C PHE A 42 0.60 -10.44 -3.56
N MET A 43 0.28 -11.29 -4.54
CA MET A 43 0.24 -10.92 -5.97
C MET A 43 1.51 -10.23 -6.50
N GLY A 44 2.68 -10.65 -6.04
CA GLY A 44 3.96 -10.08 -6.49
C GLY A 44 4.39 -8.80 -5.76
N TRP A 45 3.64 -8.36 -4.75
CA TRP A 45 3.95 -7.19 -3.94
C TRP A 45 4.22 -7.57 -2.49
N GLU A 46 5.24 -6.95 -1.89
CA GLU A 46 5.49 -7.03 -0.45
C GLU A 46 4.31 -6.45 0.32
N ALA A 47 3.91 -7.13 1.38
CA ALA A 47 2.78 -6.78 2.20
C ALA A 47 2.98 -7.21 3.65
N GLU A 48 2.36 -6.47 4.56
CA GLU A 48 2.36 -6.77 5.98
C GLU A 48 1.04 -6.41 6.64
N TYR A 49 0.77 -7.10 7.75
CA TYR A 49 -0.36 -6.87 8.62
C TYR A 49 0.10 -6.84 10.07
N HIS A 50 -0.32 -5.80 10.78
CA HIS A 50 -0.14 -5.66 12.22
C HIS A 50 -1.51 -5.67 12.91
N PRO A 51 -1.71 -6.52 13.94
CA PRO A 51 -2.96 -6.53 14.68
C PRO A 51 -3.07 -5.34 15.63
N GLU A 52 -4.30 -5.06 16.06
CA GLU A 52 -4.58 -4.06 17.08
C GLU A 52 -3.86 -4.42 18.39
N LEU A 53 -3.25 -3.42 19.04
CA LEU A 53 -2.63 -3.58 20.35
C LEU A 53 -3.32 -2.68 21.37
N SER A 54 -3.57 -3.21 22.57
CA SER A 54 -4.25 -2.45 23.64
C SER A 54 -3.45 -1.26 24.15
N ASN A 55 -2.12 -1.27 24.00
CA ASN A 55 -1.27 -0.14 24.36
C ASN A 55 -1.26 0.88 23.21
N PRO A 56 -1.43 2.18 23.50
CA PRO A 56 -1.28 3.22 22.50
C PRO A 56 0.19 3.42 22.11
N PRO A 57 0.47 3.99 20.92
CA PRO A 57 1.81 4.42 20.55
C PRO A 57 2.34 5.49 21.51
N LEU A 58 3.66 5.54 21.68
CA LEU A 58 4.32 6.56 22.52
C LEU A 58 3.94 7.97 22.04
N ASP A 59 3.69 8.86 23.00
CA ASP A 59 3.32 10.26 22.77
C ASP A 59 2.07 10.49 21.88
N SER A 60 1.23 9.46 21.71
CA SER A 60 -0.03 9.55 20.99
C SER A 60 -1.21 9.87 21.92
N LYS A 61 -2.23 10.54 21.38
CA LYS A 61 -3.54 10.73 22.05
C LYS A 61 -4.48 9.54 21.85
N MET A 62 -4.04 8.51 21.14
CA MET A 62 -4.83 7.31 20.90
C MET A 62 -5.01 6.50 22.19
N THR A 63 -6.08 5.72 22.24
CA THR A 63 -6.38 4.83 23.37
C THR A 63 -5.89 3.41 23.15
N PHE A 64 -5.49 3.07 21.92
CA PHE A 64 -4.94 1.79 21.47
C PHE A 64 -4.10 2.00 20.21
N THR A 65 -3.30 1.01 19.81
CA THR A 65 -2.63 0.98 18.50
C THR A 65 -3.54 0.26 17.51
N PRO A 66 -3.99 0.90 16.42
CA PRO A 66 -4.92 0.30 15.48
C PRO A 66 -4.25 -0.84 14.71
N ALA A 67 -5.05 -1.78 14.22
CA ALA A 67 -4.56 -2.72 13.23
C ALA A 67 -4.29 -1.98 11.92
N ASP A 68 -3.30 -2.44 11.16
CA ASP A 68 -2.99 -1.95 9.83
C ASP A 68 -2.60 -3.09 8.89
N PHE A 69 -2.89 -2.88 7.60
CA PHE A 69 -2.40 -3.68 6.50
C PHE A 69 -1.81 -2.73 5.47
N CYS A 70 -0.65 -3.07 4.91
CA CYS A 70 -0.10 -2.35 3.77
C CYS A 70 0.45 -3.31 2.72
N ILE A 71 0.45 -2.86 1.47
CA ILE A 71 0.96 -3.60 0.32
C ILE A 71 1.52 -2.62 -0.71
N GLY A 72 2.63 -3.01 -1.33
CA GLY A 72 3.27 -2.26 -2.40
C GLY A 72 4.40 -1.36 -1.94
N GLU A 73 4.85 -0.49 -2.84
CA GLU A 73 5.99 0.42 -2.64
C GLU A 73 5.57 1.86 -2.91
N SER A 74 5.80 2.75 -1.94
CA SER A 74 5.40 4.15 -2.07
C SER A 74 6.15 4.82 -3.22
N GLY A 75 5.46 5.65 -3.98
CA GLY A 75 6.01 6.27 -5.18
C GLY A 75 6.08 5.37 -6.42
N ILE A 76 5.66 4.11 -6.33
CA ILE A 76 5.33 3.26 -7.50
C ILE A 76 3.82 3.00 -7.51
N TRP A 77 3.37 2.18 -6.54
CA TRP A 77 1.99 1.88 -6.24
C TRP A 77 1.95 1.34 -4.80
N PHE A 78 1.10 1.91 -3.96
CA PHE A 78 0.95 1.49 -2.57
C PHE A 78 -0.50 1.58 -2.12
N PHE A 79 -0.95 0.59 -1.37
CA PHE A 79 -2.27 0.57 -0.76
C PHE A 79 -2.18 0.17 0.71
N SER A 80 -2.99 0.82 1.55
CA SER A 80 -3.06 0.47 2.97
C SER A 80 -4.47 0.61 3.54
N LEU A 81 -4.73 -0.20 4.55
CA LEU A 81 -5.94 -0.19 5.37
C LEU A 81 -5.55 0.03 6.83
N MET A 82 -6.24 0.94 7.52
CA MET A 82 -6.03 1.17 8.95
C MET A 82 -7.35 1.16 9.71
N TRP A 83 -7.47 0.29 10.72
CA TRP A 83 -8.64 0.18 11.59
C TRP A 83 -8.59 1.21 12.72
N GLU A 84 -8.53 2.50 12.37
CA GLU A 84 -8.37 3.61 13.33
C GLU A 84 -9.44 3.66 14.42
N LYS A 85 -10.64 3.16 14.12
CA LYS A 85 -11.79 3.15 15.04
C LYS A 85 -11.95 1.83 15.79
N GLY A 86 -11.01 0.90 15.60
CA GLY A 86 -10.95 -0.39 16.26
C GLY A 86 -11.41 -1.56 15.38
N HIS A 87 -11.08 -2.76 15.83
CA HIS A 87 -11.24 -4.03 15.11
C HIS A 87 -12.61 -4.28 14.48
N ALA A 88 -13.71 -3.87 15.13
CA ALA A 88 -15.06 -4.18 14.65
C ALA A 88 -15.60 -3.19 13.60
N LEU A 89 -14.86 -2.12 13.29
CA LEU A 89 -15.28 -1.06 12.38
C LEU A 89 -14.49 -1.13 11.06
N PRO A 90 -15.04 -0.60 9.96
CA PRO A 90 -14.32 -0.63 8.68
C PRO A 90 -13.01 0.18 8.75
N PRO A 91 -11.97 -0.25 8.01
CA PRO A 91 -10.73 0.49 7.94
C PRO A 91 -10.88 1.77 7.11
N ASN A 92 -10.00 2.73 7.37
CA ASN A 92 -9.71 3.80 6.44
C ASN A 92 -8.79 3.27 5.35
N GLU A 93 -9.06 3.64 4.11
CA GLU A 93 -8.24 3.25 2.96
C GLU A 93 -7.35 4.39 2.51
N PHE A 94 -6.14 4.06 2.07
CA PHE A 94 -5.25 4.97 1.40
C PHE A 94 -4.62 4.29 0.18
N LEU A 95 -4.59 5.00 -0.95
CA LEU A 95 -4.01 4.57 -2.21
C LEU A 95 -3.06 5.65 -2.71
N ASP A 96 -1.81 5.25 -2.98
CA ASP A 96 -0.83 6.04 -3.71
C ASP A 96 -0.61 5.42 -5.09
N ASP A 97 -1.29 5.96 -6.09
CA ASP A 97 -1.25 5.53 -7.49
C ASP A 97 -0.72 6.64 -8.43
N LYS A 98 -0.12 7.69 -7.86
CA LYS A 98 0.23 8.93 -8.59
C LYS A 98 1.33 8.74 -9.63
N SER A 99 2.13 7.69 -9.49
CA SER A 99 3.19 7.32 -10.44
C SER A 99 2.69 6.44 -11.58
N LEU A 100 1.43 6.01 -11.55
CA LEU A 100 0.85 5.18 -12.61
C LEU A 100 0.55 6.03 -13.85
N VAL A 101 1.05 5.56 -14.99
CA VAL A 101 0.72 6.10 -16.31
C VAL A 101 -0.06 5.03 -17.06
N TYR A 102 -1.30 5.36 -17.41
CA TYR A 102 -2.14 4.47 -18.20
C TYR A 102 -1.95 4.79 -19.68
N GLU A 103 -1.80 3.75 -20.51
CA GLU A 103 -1.90 3.94 -21.95
C GLU A 103 -3.34 4.35 -22.28
N ASN A 104 -3.55 5.63 -22.59
CA ASN A 104 -4.81 6.04 -23.20
C ASN A 104 -4.92 5.29 -24.53
N LYS A 105 -5.94 4.43 -24.65
CA LYS A 105 -6.40 4.00 -25.97
C LYS A 105 -6.81 5.26 -26.71
N ILE A 106 -5.99 5.70 -27.67
CA ILE A 106 -6.44 6.65 -28.67
C ILE A 106 -7.52 5.88 -29.44
N SER A 107 -8.79 6.22 -29.17
CA SER A 107 -9.90 5.78 -30.01
C SER A 107 -9.61 6.30 -31.41
N ALA A 108 -9.39 5.38 -32.34
CA ALA A 108 -9.37 5.71 -33.76
C ALA A 108 -10.81 5.90 -34.20
N ASP A 109 -11.29 7.14 -34.17
CA ASP A 109 -12.48 7.60 -34.91
C ASP A 109 -12.05 8.64 -35.95
#